data_AF-A0A354EMC0-F1
#
_entry.id   AF-A0A354EMC0-F1
#
_cell.length_a   1.000
_cell.length_b   1.000
_cell.length_c   1.000
_cell.angle_alpha   90.00
_cell.angle_beta   90.00
_cell.angle_gamma   90.00
#
_symmetry.space_group_name_H-M   'P 1'
#
loop_
_entity.id
_entity.type
_entity.pdbx_description
1 polymer ?
#
loop_
_entity_poly.entity_id
_entity_poly.type
_entity_poly.pdbx_seq_one_letter_code
_entity_poly.pdbx_strand_id
1 'polypeptide(L)'
;MFKEMEFYNPTKNGDLEKIKLFTDAYRGSQLFKEINVQRDNHKAVSALFTDIDDTFFKEGKENSMKELTDNLKENNVPLIAVTGNDYKRIWDRIKSGELPYFDVIVGSVGTEIFFLHKNEDNTFEYKRDAYFEDMLSGGNFDRREVVGKSIELIETLSGEMPECEFNFQNTQAEESFLLNQSVDHQPYKVSFYFFADEELLDKIVEIASGKFSDKSIIICEEIGYNSKLSAEDKKRKYCLDIVPLTKGDAVNYLSKMTGIEQGVVSGDSGNDVRMLLDSSNLNAVLVGGYKNEALKNIKKEIEDSPHSNWKHGKRSFQKIVRADGTVKNIYIEPEPNKRQASESILRAASILMRAEAIFKKKKE
;
A
#
# COMPACT_ATOMS: atom_id res chain seq x y z
N MET A 1 8.77 13.53 9.71
CA MET A 1 10.11 13.63 9.11
C MET A 1 10.13 13.46 7.59
N PHE A 2 9.38 12.54 6.97
CA PHE A 2 9.35 12.39 5.49
C PHE A 2 8.43 13.36 4.73
N LYS A 3 7.56 14.12 5.42
CA LYS A 3 6.71 15.17 4.80
C LYS A 3 7.52 16.34 4.19
N GLU A 4 8.79 16.47 4.56
CA GLU A 4 9.72 17.48 4.03
C GLU A 4 10.87 16.88 3.21
N MET A 5 10.86 15.57 2.91
CA MET A 5 11.70 15.10 1.82
C MET A 5 11.13 15.68 0.53
N GLU A 6 11.66 16.83 0.11
CA GLU A 6 11.70 17.16 -1.30
C GLU A 6 12.31 15.95 -1.98
N PHE A 7 11.48 15.06 -2.53
CA PHE A 7 12.01 13.91 -3.26
C PHE A 7 13.00 14.46 -4.27
N TYR A 8 14.27 14.20 -4.00
CA TYR A 8 15.39 14.72 -4.72
C TYR A 8 15.17 14.27 -6.16
N ASN A 9 15.09 15.21 -7.10
CA ASN A 9 14.99 14.85 -8.50
C ASN A 9 16.43 14.80 -9.02
N PRO A 10 17.05 13.61 -9.15
CA PRO A 10 18.46 13.51 -9.49
C PRO A 10 18.78 14.17 -10.83
N THR A 11 17.81 14.20 -11.76
CA THR A 11 17.97 14.83 -13.07
C THR A 11 18.07 16.36 -13.01
N LYS A 12 17.54 17.00 -11.96
CA LYS A 12 17.61 18.47 -11.79
C LYS A 12 18.90 18.92 -11.12
N ASN A 13 19.54 18.04 -10.36
CA ASN A 13 20.65 18.39 -9.47
C ASN A 13 22.03 17.91 -9.97
N GLY A 14 22.09 17.16 -11.06
CA GLY A 14 23.35 16.81 -11.73
C GLY A 14 24.21 15.77 -11.02
N ASP A 15 23.67 15.06 -10.01
CA ASP A 15 24.36 13.93 -9.37
C ASP A 15 24.32 12.71 -10.28
N LEU A 16 25.43 12.49 -10.99
CA LEU A 16 25.56 11.46 -12.01
C LEU A 16 25.38 10.04 -11.45
N GLU A 17 25.77 9.79 -10.20
CA GLU A 17 25.60 8.47 -9.57
C GLU A 17 24.11 8.21 -9.28
N LYS A 18 23.41 9.18 -8.69
CA LYS A 18 21.97 9.06 -8.42
C LYS A 18 21.13 9.01 -9.70
N ILE A 19 21.53 9.75 -10.74
CA ILE A 19 20.91 9.67 -12.07
C ILE A 19 21.06 8.25 -12.64
N LYS A 20 22.23 7.63 -12.48
CA LYS A 20 22.48 6.27 -12.95
C LYS A 20 21.60 5.26 -12.22
N LEU A 21 21.57 5.29 -10.88
CA LEU A 21 20.71 4.40 -10.07
C LEU A 21 19.24 4.50 -10.47
N PHE A 22 18.75 5.73 -10.66
CA PHE A 22 17.40 5.96 -11.14
C PHE A 22 17.18 5.42 -12.56
N THR A 23 18.12 5.68 -13.48
CA THR A 23 17.95 5.27 -14.88
C THR A 23 17.94 3.75 -15.03
N ASP A 24 18.72 3.02 -14.24
CA ASP A 24 18.89 1.57 -14.36
C ASP A 24 17.58 0.78 -14.10
N ALA A 25 16.77 1.23 -13.12
CA ALA A 25 15.50 0.58 -12.81
C ALA A 25 14.35 1.06 -13.71
N TYR A 26 14.34 2.34 -14.12
CA TYR A 26 13.21 2.94 -14.81
C TYR A 26 13.29 2.83 -16.33
N ARG A 27 14.48 2.99 -16.92
CA ARG A 27 14.66 3.00 -18.38
C ARG A 27 14.39 1.62 -18.96
N GLY A 28 13.45 1.54 -19.90
CA GLY A 28 13.08 0.29 -20.56
C GLY A 28 12.11 -0.59 -19.76
N SER A 29 11.73 -0.16 -18.55
CA SER A 29 10.69 -0.83 -17.75
C SER A 29 9.34 -0.81 -18.47
N GLN A 30 8.47 -1.77 -18.15
CA GLN A 30 7.10 -1.81 -18.68
C GLN A 30 6.31 -0.58 -18.25
N LEU A 31 6.46 -0.14 -16.99
CA LEU A 31 5.84 1.10 -16.51
C LEU A 31 6.09 2.29 -17.44
N PHE A 32 7.35 2.54 -17.82
CA PHE A 32 7.68 3.69 -18.67
C PHE A 32 7.17 3.51 -20.11
N LYS A 33 7.08 2.27 -20.61
CA LYS A 33 6.47 2.00 -21.92
C LYS A 33 5.00 2.40 -21.91
N GLU A 34 4.24 1.92 -20.93
CA GLU A 34 2.80 2.20 -20.80
C GLU A 34 2.53 3.70 -20.60
N ILE A 35 3.28 4.35 -19.70
CA ILE A 35 3.17 5.80 -19.46
C ILE A 35 3.48 6.62 -20.73
N ASN A 36 4.51 6.24 -21.49
CA ASN A 36 4.86 6.97 -22.71
C ASN A 36 3.78 6.81 -23.79
N VAL A 37 3.15 5.64 -23.92
CA VAL A 37 2.00 5.47 -24.82
C VAL A 37 0.85 6.40 -24.42
N GLN A 38 0.58 6.59 -23.13
CA GLN A 38 -0.44 7.54 -22.69
C GLN A 38 -0.07 8.99 -23.05
N ARG A 39 1.19 9.39 -22.85
CA ARG A 39 1.70 10.73 -23.18
C ARG A 39 1.64 11.03 -24.68
N ASP A 40 2.05 10.07 -25.51
CA ASP A 40 2.03 10.17 -26.97
C ASP A 40 0.60 10.34 -27.49
N ASN A 41 -0.38 9.79 -26.76
CA ASN A 41 -1.81 9.97 -27.05
C ASN A 41 -2.42 11.21 -26.38
N HIS A 42 -1.61 12.12 -25.83
CA HIS A 42 -2.03 13.32 -25.10
C HIS A 42 -3.05 13.05 -23.97
N LYS A 43 -2.94 11.88 -23.33
CA LYS A 43 -3.74 11.52 -22.16
C LYS A 43 -2.99 11.89 -20.88
N ALA A 44 -3.73 12.32 -19.85
CA ALA A 44 -3.16 12.44 -18.52
C ALA A 44 -2.72 11.06 -18.02
N VAL A 45 -1.51 11.01 -17.46
CA VAL A 45 -0.86 9.74 -17.10
C VAL A 45 -1.61 9.12 -15.93
N SER A 46 -2.11 7.91 -16.15
CA SER A 46 -2.94 7.15 -15.23
C SER A 46 -2.31 5.81 -14.85
N ALA A 47 -2.59 5.30 -13.65
CA ALA A 47 -2.21 3.96 -13.19
C ALA A 47 -3.23 3.38 -12.20
N LEU A 48 -3.20 2.06 -11.98
CA LEU A 48 -3.86 1.39 -10.87
C LEU A 48 -2.80 0.99 -9.83
N PHE A 49 -2.93 1.53 -8.62
CA PHE A 49 -2.22 1.05 -7.43
C PHE A 49 -3.15 0.15 -6.64
N THR A 50 -2.73 -1.05 -6.27
CA THR A 50 -3.61 -1.98 -5.56
C THR A 50 -2.85 -2.80 -4.54
N ASP A 51 -3.43 -2.97 -3.35
CA ASP A 51 -3.07 -4.11 -2.53
C ASP A 51 -3.41 -5.43 -3.23
N ILE A 52 -2.77 -6.52 -2.81
CA ILE A 52 -2.92 -7.83 -3.45
C ILE A 52 -3.98 -8.66 -2.75
N ASP A 53 -3.76 -9.04 -1.50
CA ASP A 53 -4.53 -10.09 -0.83
C ASP A 53 -5.87 -9.53 -0.38
N ASP A 54 -6.97 -10.23 -0.69
CA ASP A 54 -8.35 -9.75 -0.49
C ASP A 54 -8.74 -8.45 -1.26
N THR A 55 -7.78 -7.80 -1.95
CA THR A 55 -7.99 -6.57 -2.73
C THR A 55 -7.94 -6.76 -4.24
N PHE A 56 -6.80 -7.15 -4.80
CA PHE A 56 -6.68 -7.42 -6.24
C PHE A 56 -7.00 -8.89 -6.52
N PHE A 57 -6.43 -9.77 -5.70
CA PHE A 57 -6.60 -11.21 -5.77
C PHE A 57 -7.42 -11.72 -4.58
N LYS A 58 -8.36 -12.62 -4.89
CA LYS A 58 -9.09 -13.40 -3.91
C LYS A 58 -9.42 -14.75 -4.54
N GLU A 59 -9.22 -15.82 -3.80
CA GLU A 59 -9.57 -17.17 -4.25
C GLU A 59 -11.06 -17.24 -4.64
N GLY A 60 -11.35 -17.85 -5.79
CA GLY A 60 -12.69 -17.92 -6.38
C GLY A 60 -13.13 -16.67 -7.14
N LYS A 61 -12.26 -15.65 -7.26
CA LYS A 61 -12.51 -14.39 -8.00
C LYS A 61 -11.52 -14.14 -9.14
N GLU A 62 -10.82 -15.16 -9.59
CA GLU A 62 -9.74 -15.11 -10.59
C GLU A 62 -10.22 -14.52 -11.92
N ASN A 63 -11.46 -14.81 -12.33
CA ASN A 63 -12.04 -14.26 -13.56
C ASN A 63 -12.12 -12.72 -13.52
N SER A 64 -12.48 -12.14 -12.38
CA SER A 64 -12.56 -10.69 -12.22
C SER A 64 -11.18 -10.02 -12.21
N MET A 65 -10.18 -10.69 -11.61
CA MET A 65 -8.79 -10.25 -11.66
C MET A 65 -8.27 -10.28 -13.10
N LYS A 66 -8.55 -11.36 -13.84
CA LYS A 66 -8.18 -11.48 -15.24
C LYS A 66 -8.82 -10.40 -16.11
N GLU A 67 -10.14 -10.19 -15.96
CA GLU A 67 -10.86 -9.13 -16.68
C GLU A 67 -10.27 -7.74 -16.39
N LEU A 68 -10.00 -7.44 -15.11
CA LEU A 68 -9.35 -6.18 -14.72
C LEU A 68 -7.97 -6.04 -15.38
N THR A 69 -7.15 -7.09 -15.34
CA THR A 69 -5.81 -7.10 -15.94
C THR A 69 -5.85 -6.88 -17.45
N ASP A 70 -6.75 -7.57 -18.14
CA ASP A 70 -6.94 -7.43 -19.59
C ASP A 70 -7.37 -6.00 -19.96
N ASN A 71 -8.35 -5.44 -19.23
CA ASN A 71 -8.81 -4.07 -19.42
C ASN A 71 -7.70 -3.02 -19.21
N LEU A 72 -6.86 -3.19 -18.18
CA LEU A 72 -5.74 -2.28 -17.92
C LEU A 72 -4.72 -2.31 -19.06
N LYS A 73 -4.35 -3.52 -19.51
CA LYS A 73 -3.41 -3.73 -20.60
C LYS A 73 -3.92 -3.16 -21.93
N GLU A 74 -5.18 -3.40 -22.28
CA GLU A 74 -5.79 -2.84 -23.49
C GLU A 74 -5.78 -1.30 -23.50
N ASN A 75 -5.79 -0.67 -22.33
CA ASN A 75 -5.83 0.78 -22.17
C ASN A 75 -4.47 1.41 -21.85
N ASN A 76 -3.39 0.62 -21.84
CA ASN A 76 -2.02 1.04 -21.47
C ASN A 76 -1.97 1.68 -20.07
N VAL A 77 -2.75 1.15 -19.12
CA VAL A 77 -2.78 1.61 -17.73
C VAL A 77 -1.89 0.69 -16.90
N PRO A 78 -0.78 1.18 -16.34
CA PRO A 78 0.10 0.38 -15.50
C PRO A 78 -0.63 -0.22 -14.30
N LEU A 79 -0.32 -1.47 -14.01
CA LEU A 79 -0.78 -2.21 -12.84
C LEU A 79 0.36 -2.27 -11.81
N ILE A 80 0.16 -1.63 -10.65
CA ILE A 80 1.16 -1.49 -9.59
C ILE A 80 0.66 -2.19 -8.33
N ALA A 81 1.37 -3.24 -7.91
CA ALA A 81 1.09 -3.92 -6.64
C ALA A 81 1.68 -3.14 -5.46
N VAL A 82 0.94 -3.02 -4.37
CA VAL A 82 1.36 -2.35 -3.13
C VAL A 82 1.00 -3.20 -1.91
N THR A 83 1.92 -4.05 -1.46
CA THR A 83 1.62 -5.14 -0.52
C THR A 83 2.51 -5.13 0.72
N GLY A 84 2.05 -5.78 1.79
CA GLY A 84 2.85 -6.07 2.98
C GLY A 84 3.81 -7.25 2.83
N ASN A 85 3.62 -8.07 1.78
CA ASN A 85 4.49 -9.19 1.44
C ASN A 85 5.83 -8.73 0.88
N ASP A 86 6.87 -9.52 1.07
CA ASP A 86 8.15 -9.30 0.40
C ASP A 86 8.08 -9.63 -1.10
N TYR A 87 9.04 -9.12 -1.87
CA TYR A 87 9.16 -9.38 -3.31
C TYR A 87 9.21 -10.88 -3.67
N LYS A 88 9.95 -11.71 -2.91
CA LYS A 88 10.14 -13.12 -3.23
C LYS A 88 8.79 -13.86 -3.19
N ARG A 89 7.99 -13.62 -2.16
CA ARG A 89 6.65 -14.21 -2.04
C ARG A 89 5.74 -13.82 -3.20
N ILE A 90 5.79 -12.57 -3.66
CA ILE A 90 5.00 -12.13 -4.82
C ILE A 90 5.53 -12.79 -6.11
N TRP A 91 6.85 -12.83 -6.28
CA TRP A 91 7.46 -13.46 -7.44
C TRP A 91 7.10 -14.94 -7.56
N ASP A 92 7.11 -15.69 -6.45
CA ASP A 92 6.73 -17.10 -6.43
C ASP A 92 5.27 -17.30 -6.89
N ARG A 93 4.35 -16.40 -6.49
CA ARG A 93 2.94 -16.40 -6.92
C ARG A 93 2.75 -16.01 -8.38
N ILE A 94 3.60 -15.14 -8.92
CA ILE A 94 3.61 -14.83 -10.36
C ILE A 94 4.12 -16.05 -11.15
N LYS A 95 5.19 -16.70 -10.67
CA LYS A 95 5.77 -17.88 -11.32
C LYS A 95 4.85 -19.09 -11.29
N SER A 96 4.04 -19.26 -10.24
CA SER A 96 3.03 -20.31 -10.17
C SER A 96 1.82 -20.06 -11.08
N GLY A 97 1.66 -18.84 -11.59
CA GLY A 97 0.51 -18.42 -12.40
C GLY A 97 -0.70 -17.98 -11.58
N GLU A 98 -0.56 -17.86 -10.25
CA GLU A 98 -1.61 -17.36 -9.36
C GLU A 98 -1.87 -15.86 -9.59
N LEU A 99 -0.81 -15.08 -9.79
CA LEU A 99 -0.87 -13.64 -10.04
C LEU A 99 -0.35 -13.30 -11.45
N PRO A 100 -0.87 -12.24 -12.10
CA PRO A 100 -0.28 -11.70 -13.31
C PRO A 100 1.04 -10.98 -13.01
N TYR A 101 1.77 -10.62 -14.06
CA TYR A 101 2.86 -9.67 -13.92
C TYR A 101 2.30 -8.28 -13.58
N PHE A 102 2.99 -7.56 -12.69
CA PHE A 102 2.73 -6.16 -12.35
C PHE A 102 3.82 -5.32 -12.99
N ASP A 103 3.51 -4.12 -13.47
CA ASP A 103 4.54 -3.21 -14.01
C ASP A 103 5.51 -2.77 -12.91
N VAL A 104 5.01 -2.69 -11.68
CA VAL A 104 5.77 -2.40 -10.47
C VAL A 104 5.26 -3.24 -9.30
N ILE A 105 6.17 -3.79 -8.51
CA ILE A 105 5.88 -4.39 -7.20
C ILE A 105 6.46 -3.49 -6.12
N VAL A 106 5.59 -2.97 -5.26
CA VAL A 106 5.94 -2.32 -4.01
C VAL A 106 5.72 -3.33 -2.88
N GLY A 107 6.81 -3.85 -2.33
CA GLY A 107 6.79 -4.88 -1.29
C GLY A 107 7.01 -4.31 0.11
N SER A 108 6.94 -5.19 1.10
CA SER A 108 7.33 -4.93 2.49
C SER A 108 6.73 -3.63 3.05
N VAL A 109 5.44 -3.43 2.78
CA VAL A 109 4.62 -2.29 3.25
C VAL A 109 5.11 -0.93 2.72
N GLY A 110 5.75 -0.91 1.56
CA GLY A 110 6.23 0.34 0.93
C GLY A 110 7.74 0.56 1.00
N THR A 111 8.51 -0.41 1.49
CA THR A 111 9.95 -0.23 1.75
C THR A 111 10.86 -0.87 0.70
N GLU A 112 10.29 -1.47 -0.34
CA GLU A 112 11.03 -1.96 -1.49
C GLU A 112 10.19 -1.81 -2.77
N ILE A 113 10.84 -1.47 -3.88
CA ILE A 113 10.19 -1.21 -5.16
C ILE A 113 10.95 -1.95 -6.25
N PHE A 114 10.22 -2.64 -7.12
CA PHE A 114 10.76 -3.42 -8.22
C PHE A 114 10.01 -3.11 -9.51
N PHE A 115 10.73 -2.86 -10.60
CA PHE A 115 10.17 -2.54 -11.91
C PHE A 115 10.27 -3.75 -12.84
N LEU A 116 9.21 -4.02 -13.59
CA LEU A 116 9.20 -5.09 -14.58
C LEU A 116 9.97 -4.68 -15.83
N HIS A 117 10.89 -5.53 -16.26
CA HIS A 117 11.63 -5.42 -17.51
C HIS A 117 11.34 -6.64 -18.37
N LYS A 118 11.33 -6.43 -19.69
CA LYS A 118 11.25 -7.51 -20.67
C LYS A 118 12.59 -7.62 -21.36
N ASN A 119 13.19 -8.80 -21.27
CA ASN A 119 14.47 -9.15 -21.86
C ASN A 119 14.33 -9.40 -23.36
N GLU A 120 15.45 -9.43 -24.07
CA GLU A 120 15.51 -9.64 -25.53
C GLU A 120 14.93 -11.00 -25.95
N ASP A 121 15.05 -12.01 -25.08
CA ASP A 121 14.50 -13.36 -25.27
C ASP A 121 13.00 -13.48 -24.95
N ASN A 122 12.31 -12.34 -24.73
CA ASN A 122 10.93 -12.23 -24.28
C ASN A 122 10.65 -12.77 -22.86
N THR A 123 11.67 -13.05 -22.05
CA THR A 123 11.48 -13.31 -20.63
C THR A 123 11.27 -12.02 -19.86
N PHE A 124 10.75 -12.14 -18.64
CA PHE A 124 10.54 -11.01 -17.73
C PHE A 124 11.43 -11.14 -16.51
N GLU A 125 11.96 -9.99 -16.07
CA GLU A 125 12.72 -9.84 -14.83
C GLU A 125 12.26 -8.60 -14.08
N TYR A 126 12.45 -8.58 -12.77
CA TYR A 126 12.20 -7.40 -11.96
C TYR A 126 13.53 -6.81 -11.50
N LYS A 127 13.69 -5.49 -11.72
CA LYS A 127 14.85 -4.73 -11.26
C LYS A 127 14.47 -3.87 -10.07
N ARG A 128 15.26 -3.96 -9.00
CA ARG A 128 15.05 -3.17 -7.78
C ARG A 128 15.35 -1.69 -8.02
N ASP A 129 14.56 -0.81 -7.40
CA ASP A 129 14.82 0.62 -7.35
C ASP A 129 15.97 0.93 -6.37
N ALA A 130 17.20 0.84 -6.85
CA ALA A 130 18.38 1.14 -6.04
C ALA A 130 18.44 2.61 -5.59
N TYR A 131 17.79 3.52 -6.33
CA TYR A 131 17.70 4.91 -5.94
C TYR A 131 16.75 5.11 -4.75
N PHE A 132 15.60 4.44 -4.76
CA PHE A 132 14.69 4.42 -3.60
C PHE A 132 15.34 3.77 -2.39
N GLU A 133 16.12 2.70 -2.58
CA GLU A 133 16.88 2.06 -1.51
C GLU A 133 17.95 2.98 -0.91
N ASP A 134 18.72 3.70 -1.73
CA ASP A 134 19.68 4.72 -1.27
C ASP A 134 18.98 5.83 -0.47
N MET A 135 17.78 6.23 -0.90
CA MET A 135 16.98 7.21 -0.16
C MET A 135 16.54 6.69 1.22
N LEU A 136 16.18 5.41 1.31
CA LEU A 136 15.81 4.78 2.58
C LEU A 136 17.02 4.62 3.51
N SER A 137 18.16 4.20 2.98
CA SER A 137 19.39 3.99 3.75
C SER A 137 20.00 5.31 4.25
N GLY A 138 19.88 6.39 3.47
CA GLY A 138 20.22 7.74 3.89
C GLY A 138 19.21 8.38 4.85
N GLY A 139 18.07 7.71 5.09
CA GLY A 139 17.05 8.13 6.04
C GLY A 139 17.39 7.78 7.49
N ASN A 140 16.52 8.19 8.42
CA ASN A 140 16.73 7.96 9.87
C ASN A 140 16.30 6.56 10.32
N PHE A 141 16.51 5.51 9.51
CA PHE A 141 16.14 4.14 9.83
C PHE A 141 17.36 3.28 10.13
N ASP A 142 17.84 3.35 11.36
CA ASP A 142 18.79 2.37 11.88
C ASP A 142 18.03 1.13 12.35
N ARG A 143 18.10 0.04 11.58
CA ARG A 143 17.42 -1.21 11.94
C ARG A 143 17.88 -1.76 13.29
N ARG A 144 19.17 -1.62 13.63
CA ARG A 144 19.71 -2.13 14.91
C ARG A 144 19.09 -1.39 16.08
N GLU A 145 18.99 -0.07 15.96
CA GLU A 145 18.28 0.75 16.94
C GLU A 145 16.80 0.34 17.05
N VAL A 146 16.12 0.14 15.91
CA VAL A 146 14.70 -0.23 15.88
C VAL A 146 14.46 -1.60 16.50
N VAL A 147 15.29 -2.61 16.23
CA VAL A 147 15.18 -3.95 16.83
C VAL A 147 15.43 -3.87 18.34
N GLY A 148 16.46 -3.14 18.78
CA GLY A 148 16.73 -2.93 20.21
C GLY A 148 15.55 -2.28 20.93
N LYS A 149 15.00 -1.18 20.38
CA LYS A 149 13.80 -0.51 20.92
C LYS A 149 12.57 -1.41 20.89
N SER A 150 12.46 -2.30 19.90
CA SER A 150 11.36 -3.27 19.80
C SER A 150 11.43 -4.31 20.92
N ILE A 151 12.64 -4.80 21.26
CA ILE A 151 12.83 -5.69 22.41
C ILE A 151 12.37 -5.00 23.70
N GLU A 152 12.87 -3.79 23.95
CA GLU A 152 12.46 -3.01 25.13
C GLU A 152 10.94 -2.78 25.19
N LEU A 153 10.32 -2.51 24.04
CA LEU A 153 8.87 -2.33 23.95
C LEU A 153 8.13 -3.63 24.27
N ILE A 154 8.55 -4.76 23.69
CA ILE A 154 7.96 -6.08 23.94
C ILE A 154 8.11 -6.45 25.42
N GLU A 155 9.26 -6.23 26.03
CA GLU A 155 9.49 -6.48 27.47
C GLU A 155 8.57 -5.61 28.34
N THR A 156 8.47 -4.32 28.04
CA THR A 156 7.60 -3.37 28.77
C THR A 156 6.14 -3.81 28.68
N LEU A 157 5.64 -4.04 27.45
CA LEU A 157 4.25 -4.42 27.24
C LEU A 157 3.95 -5.81 27.83
N SER A 158 4.87 -6.77 27.73
CA SER A 158 4.68 -8.09 28.34
C SER A 158 4.64 -8.05 29.87
N GLY A 159 5.30 -7.06 30.49
CA GLY A 159 5.21 -6.81 31.93
C GLY A 159 3.91 -6.13 32.35
N GLU A 160 3.42 -5.15 31.56
CA GLU A 160 2.21 -4.39 31.88
C GLU A 160 0.91 -5.12 31.52
N MET A 161 0.93 -5.92 30.46
CA MET A 161 -0.24 -6.58 29.86
C MET A 161 0.14 -7.99 29.35
N PRO A 162 0.51 -8.91 30.28
CA PRO A 162 1.01 -10.24 29.93
C PRO A 162 0.03 -11.08 29.11
N GLU A 163 -1.27 -10.82 29.20
CA GLU A 163 -2.32 -11.48 28.44
C GLU A 163 -2.25 -11.21 26.92
N CYS A 164 -1.47 -10.22 26.48
CA CYS A 164 -1.37 -9.84 25.07
C CYS A 164 -0.32 -10.65 24.28
N GLU A 165 0.56 -11.41 24.94
CA GLU A 165 1.52 -12.33 24.29
C GLU A 165 2.32 -11.73 23.11
N PHE A 166 3.16 -10.74 23.36
CA PHE A 166 3.96 -10.08 22.33
C PHE A 166 5.13 -10.95 21.86
N ASN A 167 5.26 -11.15 20.55
CA ASN A 167 6.33 -11.96 19.96
C ASN A 167 6.74 -11.43 18.58
N PHE A 168 8.04 -11.39 18.28
CA PHE A 168 8.49 -11.09 16.91
C PHE A 168 7.85 -12.02 15.89
N GLN A 169 7.54 -11.48 14.71
CA GLN A 169 7.01 -12.27 13.59
C GLN A 169 8.02 -13.35 13.16
N ASN A 170 9.31 -13.03 13.22
CA ASN A 170 10.40 -13.97 12.99
C ASN A 170 11.50 -13.78 14.04
N THR A 171 11.29 -14.32 15.23
CA THR A 171 12.24 -14.23 16.35
C THR A 171 13.66 -14.64 15.96
N GLN A 172 13.82 -15.74 15.22
CA GLN A 172 15.14 -16.24 14.81
C GLN A 172 15.88 -15.27 13.90
N ALA A 173 15.17 -14.59 12.99
CA ALA A 173 15.78 -13.60 12.12
C ALA A 173 16.25 -12.37 12.90
N GLU A 174 15.45 -11.88 13.84
CA GLU A 174 15.82 -10.71 14.65
C GLU A 174 16.97 -11.01 15.63
N GLU A 175 16.98 -12.20 16.25
CA GLU A 175 18.10 -12.66 17.07
C GLU A 175 19.38 -12.81 16.24
N SER A 176 19.28 -13.41 15.05
CA SER A 176 20.43 -13.58 14.15
C SER A 176 20.98 -12.23 13.67
N PHE A 177 20.11 -11.25 13.42
CA PHE A 177 20.51 -9.90 13.02
C PHE A 177 21.31 -9.20 14.12
N LEU A 178 20.89 -9.32 15.39
CA LEU A 178 21.62 -8.72 16.51
C LEU A 178 23.03 -9.29 16.68
N LEU A 179 23.23 -10.56 16.33
CA LEU A 179 24.53 -11.23 16.40
C LEU A 179 25.42 -10.92 15.19
N ASN A 180 24.87 -11.01 13.98
CA ASN A 180 25.66 -11.07 12.74
C ASN A 180 25.54 -9.81 11.86
N GLN A 181 24.62 -8.88 12.18
CA GLN A 181 24.36 -7.63 11.44
C GLN A 181 24.02 -7.79 9.96
N SER A 182 23.70 -9.01 9.49
CA SER A 182 23.18 -9.26 8.14
C SER A 182 21.66 -9.38 8.18
N VAL A 183 20.99 -8.74 7.24
CA VAL A 183 19.55 -8.85 7.04
C VAL A 183 19.29 -9.22 5.59
N ASP A 184 18.99 -10.49 5.37
CA ASP A 184 18.69 -10.99 4.03
C ASP A 184 17.21 -10.81 3.67
N HIS A 185 16.39 -10.33 4.62
CA HIS A 185 14.94 -10.24 4.49
C HIS A 185 14.36 -8.97 5.14
N GLN A 186 13.63 -8.17 4.35
CA GLN A 186 12.91 -6.97 4.80
C GLN A 186 13.75 -5.99 5.66
N PRO A 187 14.88 -5.47 5.13
CA PRO A 187 15.84 -4.68 5.93
C PRO A 187 15.24 -3.46 6.63
N TYR A 188 14.15 -2.89 6.08
CA TYR A 188 13.50 -1.68 6.58
C TYR A 188 12.18 -1.93 7.32
N LYS A 189 11.94 -3.16 7.78
CA LYS A 189 10.71 -3.53 8.50
C LYS A 189 11.01 -4.43 9.69
N VAL A 190 10.49 -4.06 10.85
CA VAL A 190 10.51 -4.88 12.07
C VAL A 190 9.08 -5.13 12.50
N SER A 191 8.75 -6.39 12.80
CA SER A 191 7.37 -6.81 13.01
C SER A 191 7.21 -7.73 14.20
N PHE A 192 6.14 -7.53 14.96
CA PHE A 192 5.74 -8.44 16.02
C PHE A 192 4.22 -8.62 16.08
N TYR A 193 3.82 -9.81 16.53
CA TYR A 193 2.44 -10.17 16.79
C TYR A 193 2.09 -9.98 18.26
N PHE A 194 0.82 -9.70 18.50
CA PHE A 194 0.22 -9.67 19.83
C PHE A 194 -1.27 -9.92 19.72
N PHE A 195 -1.92 -10.13 20.86
CA PHE A 195 -3.36 -10.23 20.99
C PHE A 195 -3.89 -9.08 21.83
N ALA A 196 -5.01 -8.50 21.43
CA ALA A 196 -5.65 -7.44 22.20
C ALA A 196 -7.16 -7.40 21.93
N ASP A 197 -7.91 -6.80 22.84
CA ASP A 197 -9.20 -6.22 22.50
C ASP A 197 -9.04 -4.75 22.08
N GLU A 198 -10.16 -4.06 21.82
CA GLU A 198 -10.14 -2.69 21.32
C GLU A 198 -9.55 -1.67 22.33
N GLU A 199 -9.80 -1.86 23.63
CA GLU A 199 -9.29 -0.96 24.67
C GLU A 199 -7.76 -1.11 24.83
N LEU A 200 -7.27 -2.36 24.87
CA LEU A 200 -5.84 -2.63 24.94
C LEU A 200 -5.12 -2.22 23.66
N LEU A 201 -5.76 -2.38 22.50
CA LEU A 201 -5.19 -1.97 21.22
C LEU A 201 -4.85 -0.48 21.20
N ASP A 202 -5.77 0.39 21.63
CA ASP A 202 -5.54 1.84 21.66
C ASP A 202 -4.37 2.20 22.58
N LYS A 203 -4.26 1.55 23.75
CA LYS A 203 -3.13 1.74 24.67
C LYS A 203 -1.80 1.29 24.06
N ILE A 204 -1.78 0.14 23.37
CA ILE A 204 -0.57 -0.38 22.70
C ILE A 204 -0.13 0.57 21.58
N VAL A 205 -1.07 1.07 20.78
CA VAL A 205 -0.81 2.05 19.71
C VAL A 205 -0.16 3.31 20.28
N GLU A 206 -0.68 3.83 21.41
CA GLU A 206 -0.14 5.02 22.07
C GLU A 206 1.30 4.80 22.54
N ILE A 207 1.57 3.70 23.25
CA ILE A 207 2.90 3.37 23.76
C ILE A 207 3.90 3.19 22.61
N ALA A 208 3.53 2.42 21.59
CA ALA A 208 4.39 2.17 20.42
C ALA A 208 4.68 3.47 19.66
N SER A 209 3.66 4.31 19.44
CA SER A 209 3.83 5.61 18.77
C SER A 209 4.71 6.57 19.57
N GLY A 210 4.63 6.54 20.90
CA GLY A 210 5.53 7.30 21.77
C GLY A 210 6.99 6.83 21.66
N LYS A 211 7.22 5.51 21.68
CA LYS A 211 8.56 4.91 21.58
C LYS A 211 9.21 5.15 20.21
N PHE A 212 8.42 5.19 19.15
CA PHE A 212 8.84 5.29 17.75
C PHE A 212 8.29 6.54 17.06
N SER A 213 8.37 7.69 17.74
CA SER A 213 7.79 8.96 17.28
C SER A 213 8.28 9.48 15.90
N ASP A 214 9.43 8.99 15.43
CA ASP A 214 10.01 9.36 14.15
C ASP A 214 9.86 8.28 13.06
N LYS A 215 9.18 7.17 13.37
CA LYS A 215 8.89 6.07 12.45
C LYS A 215 7.39 5.98 12.17
N SER A 216 7.05 5.20 11.15
CA SER A 216 5.65 4.83 10.89
C SER A 216 5.33 3.53 11.62
N ILE A 217 4.30 3.57 12.44
CA ILE A 217 3.72 2.40 13.09
C ILE A 217 2.47 2.00 12.32
N ILE A 218 2.44 0.74 11.87
CA ILE A 218 1.33 0.19 11.11
C ILE A 218 0.81 -1.00 11.91
N ILE A 219 -0.47 -0.96 12.27
CA ILE A 219 -1.12 -2.08 12.94
C ILE A 219 -2.25 -2.59 12.06
N CYS A 220 -2.29 -3.89 11.87
CA CYS A 220 -3.37 -4.56 11.15
C CYS A 220 -3.70 -5.90 11.80
N GLU A 221 -4.95 -6.32 11.65
CA GLU A 221 -5.39 -7.66 12.02
C GLU A 221 -4.65 -8.77 11.25
N GLU A 222 -4.27 -9.85 11.95
CA GLU A 222 -3.68 -11.04 11.32
C GLU A 222 -4.78 -11.93 10.73
N ILE A 223 -4.88 -11.93 9.40
CA ILE A 223 -6.00 -12.53 8.66
C ILE A 223 -6.12 -14.04 8.90
N GLY A 224 -5.01 -14.77 8.95
CA GLY A 224 -5.00 -16.23 9.05
C GLY A 224 -5.60 -16.73 10.37
N TYR A 225 -5.26 -16.08 11.48
CA TYR A 225 -5.85 -16.35 12.79
C TYR A 225 -7.27 -15.79 12.90
N ASN A 226 -7.47 -14.50 12.59
CA ASN A 226 -8.73 -13.80 12.87
C ASN A 226 -9.89 -14.26 11.98
N SER A 227 -9.62 -14.79 10.79
CA SER A 227 -10.68 -15.33 9.91
C SER A 227 -11.46 -16.51 10.51
N LYS A 228 -10.91 -17.16 11.54
CA LYS A 228 -11.53 -18.29 12.25
C LYS A 228 -12.34 -17.86 13.47
N LEU A 229 -12.25 -16.58 13.85
CA LEU A 229 -12.95 -16.04 15.00
C LEU A 229 -14.38 -15.67 14.63
N SER A 230 -15.27 -15.76 15.62
CA SER A 230 -16.61 -15.22 15.54
C SER A 230 -16.60 -13.69 15.65
N ALA A 231 -17.70 -13.04 15.29
CA ALA A 231 -17.85 -11.59 15.46
C ALA A 231 -17.90 -11.17 16.94
N GLU A 232 -18.18 -12.10 17.85
CA GLU A 232 -18.31 -11.85 19.29
C GLU A 232 -16.95 -11.94 20.01
N ASP A 233 -15.95 -12.54 19.36
CA ASP A 233 -14.60 -12.65 19.91
C ASP A 233 -13.92 -11.28 19.96
N LYS A 234 -13.83 -10.76 21.19
CA LYS A 234 -13.22 -9.44 21.46
C LYS A 234 -11.70 -9.45 21.29
N LYS A 235 -11.05 -10.56 21.65
CA LYS A 235 -9.59 -10.71 21.57
C LYS A 235 -9.20 -11.15 20.17
N ARG A 236 -8.45 -10.29 19.47
CA ARG A 236 -7.96 -10.51 18.11
C ARG A 236 -6.45 -10.54 18.08
N LYS A 237 -5.88 -11.19 17.07
CA LYS A 237 -4.45 -11.18 16.81
C LYS A 237 -4.11 -10.03 15.86
N TYR A 238 -3.09 -9.25 16.20
CA TYR A 238 -2.63 -8.11 15.43
C TYR A 238 -1.15 -8.27 15.07
N CYS A 239 -0.76 -7.66 13.96
CA CYS A 239 0.63 -7.43 13.56
C CYS A 239 0.94 -5.95 13.72
N LEU A 240 2.05 -5.62 14.40
CA LEU A 240 2.60 -4.27 14.44
C LEU A 240 3.88 -4.25 13.61
N ASP A 241 3.89 -3.43 12.57
CA ASP A 241 5.04 -3.18 11.71
C ASP A 241 5.62 -1.78 12.01
N ILE A 242 6.93 -1.73 12.20
CA ILE A 242 7.72 -0.50 12.36
C ILE A 242 8.53 -0.31 11.08
N VAL A 243 8.25 0.77 10.36
CA VAL A 243 8.82 1.05 9.04
C VAL A 243 9.19 2.53 8.89
N PRO A 244 10.15 2.88 8.02
CA PRO A 244 10.46 4.29 7.75
C PRO A 244 9.33 4.98 6.99
N LEU A 245 8.66 4.24 6.10
CA LEU A 245 7.66 4.72 5.15
C LEU A 245 6.50 3.72 5.07
N THR A 246 5.34 4.21 4.67
CA THR A 246 4.12 3.41 4.49
C THR A 246 3.83 3.16 3.00
N LYS A 247 2.86 2.29 2.71
CA LYS A 247 2.29 2.11 1.36
C LYS A 247 1.91 3.44 0.71
N GLY A 248 1.30 4.37 1.47
CA GLY A 248 0.90 5.68 0.96
C GLY A 248 2.09 6.55 0.55
N ASP A 249 3.19 6.48 1.29
CA ASP A 249 4.42 7.19 0.95
C ASP A 249 5.05 6.64 -0.34
N ALA A 250 5.05 5.32 -0.51
CA ALA A 250 5.54 4.66 -1.74
C ALA A 250 4.69 5.00 -2.98
N VAL A 251 3.37 5.04 -2.84
CA VAL A 251 2.46 5.52 -3.91
C VAL A 251 2.80 6.96 -4.30
N ASN A 252 2.96 7.85 -3.32
CA ASN A 252 3.31 9.25 -3.58
C ASN A 252 4.69 9.41 -4.24
N TYR A 253 5.68 8.63 -3.80
CA TYR A 253 7.00 8.56 -4.42
C TYR A 253 6.88 8.18 -5.90
N LEU A 254 6.21 7.06 -6.20
CA LEU A 254 6.03 6.59 -7.58
C LEU A 254 5.28 7.61 -8.42
N SER A 255 4.18 8.19 -7.93
CA SER A 255 3.45 9.22 -8.65
C SER A 255 4.33 10.41 -9.03
N LYS A 256 5.15 10.90 -8.09
CA LYS A 256 6.05 12.03 -8.34
C LYS A 256 7.18 11.68 -9.31
N MET A 257 7.81 10.52 -9.15
CA MET A 257 8.97 10.13 -9.96
C MET A 257 8.61 9.76 -11.41
N THR A 258 7.40 9.24 -11.61
CA THR A 258 6.95 8.74 -12.91
C THR A 258 6.06 9.75 -13.65
N GLY A 259 5.52 10.73 -12.92
CA GLY A 259 4.56 11.70 -13.42
C GLY A 259 3.16 11.12 -13.60
N ILE A 260 2.76 10.13 -12.80
CA ILE A 260 1.37 9.66 -12.74
C ILE A 260 0.54 10.75 -12.06
N GLU A 261 -0.47 11.24 -12.78
CA GLU A 261 -1.29 12.38 -12.40
C GLU A 261 -2.67 11.98 -11.88
N GLN A 262 -3.20 10.83 -12.32
CA GLN A 262 -4.54 10.36 -12.00
C GLN A 262 -4.58 8.83 -11.95
N GLY A 263 -5.74 8.26 -11.59
CA GLY A 263 -5.92 6.81 -11.62
C GLY A 263 -6.77 6.30 -10.47
N VAL A 264 -6.48 5.06 -10.06
CA VAL A 264 -7.17 4.37 -8.97
C VAL A 264 -6.16 3.87 -7.95
N VAL A 265 -6.53 3.94 -6.67
CA VAL A 265 -5.84 3.23 -5.58
C VAL A 265 -6.85 2.35 -4.84
N SER A 266 -6.51 1.10 -4.58
CA SER A 266 -7.42 0.13 -3.93
C SER A 266 -6.76 -0.64 -2.79
N GLY A 267 -7.56 -0.92 -1.75
CA GLY A 267 -7.16 -1.68 -0.57
C GLY A 267 -8.38 -2.16 0.23
N ASP A 268 -8.15 -2.99 1.25
CA ASP A 268 -9.19 -3.62 2.06
C ASP A 268 -8.91 -3.52 3.58
N SER A 269 -7.67 -3.24 3.99
CA SER A 269 -7.23 -3.36 5.38
C SER A 269 -6.70 -2.06 5.99
N GLY A 270 -6.37 -2.08 7.29
CA GLY A 270 -5.92 -0.91 8.03
C GLY A 270 -4.62 -0.30 7.49
N ASN A 271 -3.70 -1.13 6.98
CA ASN A 271 -2.44 -0.66 6.41
C ASN A 271 -2.61 0.03 5.03
N ASP A 272 -3.79 -0.08 4.42
CA ASP A 272 -4.12 0.55 3.14
C ASP A 272 -4.75 1.93 3.30
N VAL A 273 -5.31 2.22 4.48
CA VAL A 273 -6.06 3.47 4.74
C VAL A 273 -5.25 4.69 4.33
N ARG A 274 -3.96 4.72 4.65
CA ARG A 274 -3.10 5.85 4.32
C ARG A 274 -2.92 6.02 2.81
N MET A 275 -2.72 4.93 2.04
CA MET A 275 -2.65 5.06 0.58
C MET A 275 -4.01 5.42 -0.05
N LEU A 276 -5.11 4.97 0.55
CA LEU A 276 -6.46 5.33 0.11
C LEU A 276 -6.78 6.80 0.36
N LEU A 277 -6.29 7.39 1.46
CA LEU A 277 -6.62 8.76 1.84
C LEU A 277 -5.58 9.78 1.35
N ASP A 278 -4.29 9.53 1.49
CA ASP A 278 -3.23 10.54 1.26
C ASP A 278 -2.97 10.82 -0.22
N SER A 279 -3.32 9.90 -1.12
CA SER A 279 -3.07 10.00 -2.57
C SER A 279 -4.00 11.01 -3.27
N SER A 280 -3.77 12.31 -3.09
CA SER A 280 -4.72 13.38 -3.46
C SER A 280 -5.35 13.28 -4.86
N ASN A 281 -4.61 12.79 -5.86
CA ASN A 281 -5.06 12.79 -7.25
C ASN A 281 -5.58 11.43 -7.75
N LEU A 282 -5.55 10.39 -6.90
CA LEU A 282 -6.05 9.06 -7.24
C LEU A 282 -7.47 8.85 -6.70
N ASN A 283 -8.32 8.18 -7.46
CA ASN A 283 -9.63 7.77 -6.98
C ASN A 283 -9.46 6.57 -6.05
N ALA A 284 -9.87 6.71 -4.79
CA ALA A 284 -9.73 5.64 -3.82
C ALA A 284 -10.87 4.63 -3.91
N VAL A 285 -10.56 3.36 -3.71
CA VAL A 285 -11.52 2.24 -3.73
C VAL A 285 -11.26 1.35 -2.52
N LEU A 286 -12.14 1.45 -1.52
CA LEU A 286 -12.24 0.44 -0.47
C LEU A 286 -13.06 -0.73 -1.03
N VAL A 287 -12.38 -1.84 -1.32
CA VAL A 287 -13.01 -3.00 -1.99
C VAL A 287 -13.91 -3.77 -1.04
N GLY A 288 -14.92 -4.47 -1.56
CA GLY A 288 -15.71 -5.38 -0.74
C GLY A 288 -14.85 -6.52 -0.19
N GLY A 289 -15.18 -6.98 1.02
CA GLY A 289 -14.31 -7.85 1.81
C GLY A 289 -13.37 -7.09 2.76
N TYR A 290 -13.45 -5.75 2.76
CA TYR A 290 -12.68 -4.89 3.67
C TYR A 290 -12.81 -5.29 5.13
N LYS A 291 -11.75 -5.05 5.90
CA LYS A 291 -11.70 -5.26 7.34
C LYS A 291 -12.39 -4.11 8.07
N ASN A 292 -12.91 -4.38 9.26
CA ASN A 292 -13.64 -3.39 10.07
C ASN A 292 -12.76 -2.19 10.43
N GLU A 293 -11.48 -2.41 10.72
CA GLU A 293 -10.48 -1.37 10.98
C GLU A 293 -10.39 -0.35 9.84
N ALA A 294 -10.35 -0.81 8.57
CA ALA A 294 -10.24 0.06 7.41
C ALA A 294 -11.49 0.94 7.25
N LEU A 295 -12.67 0.33 7.38
CA LEU A 295 -13.94 1.05 7.31
C LEU A 295 -14.07 2.06 8.46
N LYS A 296 -13.72 1.68 9.68
CA LYS A 296 -13.78 2.55 10.87
C LYS A 296 -12.91 3.80 10.66
N ASN A 297 -11.67 3.60 10.23
CA ASN A 297 -10.73 4.71 10.00
C ASN A 297 -11.19 5.64 8.86
N ILE A 298 -11.66 5.07 7.75
CA ILE A 298 -12.19 5.88 6.63
C ILE A 298 -13.46 6.63 7.02
N LYS A 299 -14.36 6.01 7.79
CA LYS A 299 -15.57 6.67 8.27
C LYS A 299 -15.25 7.85 9.17
N LYS A 300 -14.33 7.68 10.12
CA LYS A 300 -13.87 8.74 11.01
C LYS A 300 -13.38 9.95 10.21
N GLU A 301 -12.53 9.72 9.21
CA GLU A 301 -12.01 10.77 8.32
C GLU A 301 -13.11 11.47 7.49
N ILE A 302 -14.15 10.74 7.11
CA ILE A 302 -15.32 11.36 6.47
C ILE A 302 -16.09 12.20 7.48
N GLU A 303 -16.41 11.66 8.65
CA GLU A 303 -17.20 12.34 9.70
C GLU A 303 -16.51 13.61 10.23
N ASP A 304 -15.18 13.60 10.34
CA ASP A 304 -14.37 14.74 10.78
C ASP A 304 -14.24 15.84 9.70
N SER A 305 -14.63 15.58 8.44
CA SER A 305 -14.50 16.56 7.35
C SER A 305 -15.57 17.67 7.45
N PRO A 306 -15.21 18.98 7.42
CA PRO A 306 -16.11 20.14 7.69
C PRO A 306 -17.38 20.24 6.84
N HIS A 307 -17.43 19.54 5.71
CA HIS A 307 -18.55 19.57 4.75
C HIS A 307 -19.00 18.17 4.33
N SER A 308 -18.65 17.14 5.09
CA SER A 308 -19.15 15.80 4.78
C SER A 308 -20.61 15.69 5.20
N ASN A 309 -21.37 14.96 4.39
CA ASN A 309 -22.62 14.36 4.82
C ASN A 309 -22.45 12.89 4.45
N TRP A 310 -22.02 12.05 5.40
CA TRP A 310 -22.05 10.62 5.18
C TRP A 310 -23.48 10.21 4.83
N LYS A 311 -23.72 9.85 3.56
CA LYS A 311 -25.04 9.48 3.07
C LYS A 311 -25.10 7.97 2.95
N HIS A 312 -25.50 7.32 4.04
CA HIS A 312 -25.64 5.87 4.11
C HIS A 312 -26.54 5.34 2.97
N GLY A 313 -26.08 4.30 2.27
CA GLY A 313 -26.90 3.48 1.38
C GLY A 313 -27.34 4.06 0.03
N LYS A 314 -27.01 5.33 -0.33
CA LYS A 314 -27.45 5.91 -1.62
C LYS A 314 -26.35 6.27 -2.62
N ARG A 315 -25.08 6.35 -2.20
CA ARG A 315 -23.96 6.69 -3.09
C ARG A 315 -22.76 5.81 -2.80
N SER A 316 -22.20 5.18 -3.84
CA SER A 316 -21.00 4.37 -3.72
C SER A 316 -19.74 5.23 -3.53
N PHE A 317 -19.74 6.47 -4.01
CA PHE A 317 -18.68 7.44 -3.78
C PHE A 317 -19.04 8.40 -2.63
N GLN A 318 -18.12 8.51 -1.68
CA GLN A 318 -18.10 9.48 -0.60
C GLN A 318 -17.07 10.57 -0.89
N LYS A 319 -17.31 11.77 -0.35
CA LYS A 319 -16.45 12.94 -0.50
C LYS A 319 -15.88 13.32 0.85
N ILE A 320 -14.56 13.43 0.93
CA ILE A 320 -13.83 13.98 2.07
C ILE A 320 -13.32 15.35 1.65
N VAL A 321 -13.65 16.39 2.42
CA VAL A 321 -13.14 17.74 2.22
C VAL A 321 -12.16 18.03 3.35
N ARG A 322 -10.89 18.22 3.00
CA ARG A 322 -9.84 18.52 3.99
C ARG A 322 -9.87 19.97 4.41
N ALA A 323 -9.18 20.28 5.51
CA ALA A 323 -9.08 21.64 6.05
C ALA A 323 -8.46 22.64 5.06
N ASP A 324 -7.58 22.17 4.17
CA ASP A 324 -6.96 22.97 3.09
C ASP A 324 -7.89 23.16 1.87
N GLY A 325 -9.13 22.65 1.93
CA GLY A 325 -10.11 22.70 0.84
C GLY A 325 -9.94 21.62 -0.22
N THR A 326 -8.89 20.79 -0.13
CA THR A 326 -8.71 19.68 -1.08
C THR A 326 -9.83 18.65 -0.92
N VAL A 327 -10.21 18.05 -2.04
CA VAL A 327 -11.31 17.10 -2.12
C VAL A 327 -10.75 15.74 -2.47
N LYS A 328 -11.08 14.74 -1.66
CA LYS A 328 -10.80 13.33 -1.93
C LYS A 328 -12.12 12.58 -2.14
N ASN A 329 -12.19 11.84 -3.24
CA ASN A 329 -13.30 10.93 -3.51
C ASN A 329 -12.89 9.51 -3.18
N ILE A 330 -13.74 8.79 -2.46
CA ILE A 330 -13.53 7.39 -2.13
C ILE A 330 -14.77 6.58 -2.48
N TYR A 331 -14.59 5.55 -3.29
CA TYR A 331 -15.57 4.50 -3.49
C TYR A 331 -15.51 3.53 -2.32
N ILE A 332 -16.65 3.23 -1.73
CA ILE A 332 -16.81 2.17 -0.73
C ILE A 332 -17.80 1.17 -1.30
N GLU A 333 -17.41 -0.10 -1.43
CA GLU A 333 -18.29 -1.12 -1.99
C GLU A 333 -19.57 -1.28 -1.15
N PRO A 334 -20.76 -0.97 -1.71
CA PRO A 334 -22.02 -1.01 -0.95
C PRO A 334 -22.54 -2.44 -0.70
N GLU A 335 -22.08 -3.46 -1.43
CA GLU A 335 -22.45 -4.86 -1.19
C GLU A 335 -21.18 -5.71 -0.94
N PRO A 336 -20.48 -5.50 0.20
CA PRO A 336 -19.14 -6.04 0.45
C PRO A 336 -19.09 -7.58 0.54
N ASN A 337 -20.23 -8.23 0.68
CA ASN A 337 -20.34 -9.70 0.68
C ASN A 337 -20.66 -10.28 -0.70
N LYS A 338 -21.07 -9.44 -1.67
CA LYS A 338 -21.45 -9.88 -3.02
C LYS A 338 -20.37 -9.59 -4.05
N ARG A 339 -19.77 -8.40 -3.96
CA ARG A 339 -18.67 -7.97 -4.81
C ARG A 339 -17.45 -7.77 -3.94
N GLN A 340 -16.37 -8.43 -4.29
CA GLN A 340 -15.14 -8.42 -3.51
C GLN A 340 -13.92 -8.26 -4.42
N ALA A 341 -12.82 -7.83 -3.84
CA ALA A 341 -11.55 -7.68 -4.54
C ALA A 341 -11.70 -6.93 -5.89
N SER A 342 -11.15 -7.47 -6.99
CA SER A 342 -11.18 -6.90 -8.34
C SER A 342 -12.58 -6.55 -8.87
N GLU A 343 -13.65 -7.23 -8.45
CA GLU A 343 -15.02 -6.88 -8.85
C GLU A 343 -15.42 -5.48 -8.37
N SER A 344 -14.93 -5.07 -7.20
CA SER A 344 -15.19 -3.74 -6.63
C SER A 344 -14.44 -2.66 -7.42
N ILE A 345 -13.21 -2.95 -7.85
CA ILE A 345 -12.37 -2.06 -8.64
C ILE A 345 -13.00 -1.84 -10.02
N LEU A 346 -13.38 -2.92 -10.72
CA LEU A 346 -14.08 -2.88 -12.01
C LEU A 346 -15.36 -2.03 -11.93
N ARG A 347 -16.14 -2.24 -10.87
CA ARG A 347 -17.36 -1.46 -10.66
C ARG A 347 -17.08 0.02 -10.43
N ALA A 348 -16.13 0.35 -9.57
CA ALA A 348 -15.75 1.73 -9.31
C ALA A 348 -15.28 2.42 -10.61
N ALA A 349 -14.41 1.77 -11.39
CA ALA A 349 -13.94 2.26 -12.68
C ALA A 349 -15.11 2.51 -13.66
N SER A 350 -16.06 1.57 -13.76
CA SER A 350 -17.23 1.72 -14.63
C SER A 350 -18.10 2.93 -14.28
N ILE A 351 -18.21 3.27 -12.99
CA ILE A 351 -18.97 4.42 -12.51
C ILE A 351 -18.23 5.72 -12.84
N LEU A 352 -16.90 5.76 -12.65
CA LEU A 352 -16.06 6.91 -12.98
C LEU A 352 -16.12 7.23 -14.48
N MET A 353 -15.97 6.22 -15.34
CA MET A 353 -16.06 6.38 -16.80
C MET A 353 -17.42 6.94 -17.25
N ARG A 354 -18.52 6.46 -16.65
CA ARG A 354 -19.87 6.99 -16.94
C ARG A 354 -20.01 8.45 -16.51
N ALA A 355 -19.46 8.82 -15.35
CA ALA A 355 -19.49 10.20 -14.86
C ALA A 355 -18.71 11.12 -15.81
N GLU A 356 -17.52 10.73 -16.24
CA GLU A 356 -16.71 11.49 -17.21
C GLU A 356 -17.43 11.69 -18.55
N ALA A 357 -18.08 10.65 -19.08
CA ALA A 357 -18.84 10.73 -20.33
C ALA A 357 -20.01 11.73 -20.22
N ILE A 358 -20.69 11.80 -19.07
CA ILE A 358 -21.76 12.77 -18.82
C ILE A 358 -21.20 14.20 -18.75
N PHE A 359 -20.03 14.39 -18.11
CA PHE A 359 -19.41 15.72 -18.02
C PHE A 359 -18.91 16.23 -19.37
N LYS A 360 -18.36 15.36 -20.23
CA LYS A 360 -17.97 15.73 -21.60
C LYS A 360 -19.17 16.21 -22.43
N LYS A 361 -20.28 15.48 -22.40
CA LYS A 361 -21.53 15.84 -23.08
C LYS A 361 -22.17 17.16 -22.63
N LYS A 362 -21.83 17.67 -21.43
CA LYS A 362 -22.34 18.95 -20.93
C LYS A 362 -21.47 20.15 -21.33
N LYS A 363 -20.25 19.90 -21.80
CA LYS A 363 -19.31 20.94 -22.25
C LYS A 363 -19.39 21.18 -23.76
N GLU A 364 -19.90 20.21 -24.50
CA GLU A 364 -20.37 20.32 -25.88
C GLU A 364 -21.76 20.97 -25.89
#